data_AF-A0A919LU15-F1
#
_entry.id   AF-A0A919LU15-F1
#
_cell.length_a   1.000
_cell.length_b   1.000
_cell.length_c   1.000
_cell.angle_alpha   90.00
_cell.angle_beta   90.00
_cell.angle_gamma   90.00
#
_symmetry.space_group_name_H-M   'P 1'
#
loop_
_entity.id
_entity.type
_entity.pdbx_description
1 polymer ?
#
loop_
_entity_poly.entity_id
_entity_poly.type
_entity_poly.pdbx_seq_one_letter_code
_entity_poly.pdbx_strand_id
1 'polypeptide(L)'
;MLRPSPVRAAGSGTSAAPAFSHLLDERFRWGGVELHFDVEKGHITRAQAFTDSLNPAPLEAPAARLVGCQYRAEVLQQQCEALVGDFPEQEAELKELSAWIAGAVR
;
A
#
# COMPACT_ATOMS: atom_id res chain seq x y z
N MET A 1 -4.20 57.54 -22.77
CA MET A 1 -3.06 56.86 -22.12
C MET A 1 -3.42 55.39 -21.94
N LEU A 2 -2.62 54.50 -22.53
CA LEU A 2 -2.50 53.06 -22.30
C LEU A 2 -2.35 52.78 -20.78
N ARG A 3 -2.87 51.75 -20.10
CA ARG A 3 -3.27 50.35 -20.38
C ARG A 3 -4.15 49.82 -19.21
N PRO A 4 -4.92 48.73 -19.39
CA PRO A 4 -5.54 47.98 -18.29
C PRO A 4 -4.53 47.06 -17.59
N SER A 5 -4.63 46.95 -16.26
CA SER A 5 -3.87 45.98 -15.43
C SER A 5 -4.61 44.64 -15.36
N PRO A 6 -3.95 43.49 -15.61
CA PRO A 6 -4.48 42.17 -15.28
C PRO A 6 -3.80 41.60 -14.03
N VAL A 7 -4.57 41.00 -13.13
CA VAL A 7 -4.06 40.04 -12.12
C VAL A 7 -5.23 39.11 -11.80
N ARG A 8 -5.30 37.95 -12.45
CA ARG A 8 -4.62 36.65 -12.22
C ARG A 8 -5.66 35.69 -11.64
N ALA A 9 -6.08 34.75 -12.49
CA ALA A 9 -6.79 33.55 -12.09
C ALA A 9 -5.99 32.80 -11.03
N ALA A 10 -6.57 32.62 -9.85
CA ALA A 10 -6.11 31.62 -8.91
C ALA A 10 -6.64 30.27 -9.39
N GLY A 11 -5.81 29.53 -10.14
CA GLY A 11 -6.05 28.12 -10.42
C GLY A 11 -6.13 27.37 -9.09
N SER A 12 -7.27 26.75 -8.84
CA SER A 12 -7.39 25.73 -7.79
C SER A 12 -6.56 24.52 -8.23
N GLY A 13 -5.32 24.45 -7.75
CA GLY A 13 -4.44 23.31 -7.98
C GLY A 13 -4.95 22.10 -7.23
N THR A 14 -5.81 21.30 -7.86
CA THR A 14 -6.11 19.94 -7.39
C THR A 14 -4.95 19.05 -7.80
N SER A 15 -3.88 19.03 -7.00
CA SER A 15 -2.99 17.87 -7.00
C SER A 15 -3.76 16.73 -6.31
N ALA A 16 -4.76 16.21 -7.01
CA ALA A 16 -5.35 14.93 -6.67
C ALA A 16 -4.50 13.91 -7.43
N ALA A 17 -3.67 13.16 -6.72
CA ALA A 17 -3.12 11.93 -7.30
C ALA A 17 -4.32 11.14 -7.84
N PRO A 18 -4.36 10.80 -9.14
CA PRO A 18 -5.47 10.07 -9.72
C PRO A 18 -5.66 8.74 -8.99
N ALA A 19 -6.91 8.29 -8.91
CA ALA A 19 -7.19 6.96 -8.41
C ALA A 19 -6.50 5.92 -9.31
N PHE A 20 -5.87 4.92 -8.71
CA PHE A 20 -5.26 3.81 -9.45
C PHE A 20 -5.41 2.52 -8.66
N SER A 21 -5.36 1.40 -9.38
CA SER A 21 -5.24 0.08 -8.77
C SER A 21 -3.85 -0.47 -9.02
N HIS A 22 -3.29 -1.20 -8.06
CA HIS A 22 -2.00 -1.87 -8.17
C HIS A 22 -2.10 -3.32 -7.69
N LEU A 23 -1.62 -4.23 -8.53
CA LEU A 23 -1.50 -5.64 -8.24
C LEU A 23 -0.02 -5.95 -8.00
N LEU A 24 0.29 -6.49 -6.83
CA LEU A 24 1.60 -7.02 -6.48
C LEU A 24 1.49 -8.53 -6.38
N ASP A 25 2.45 -9.25 -6.94
CA ASP A 25 2.52 -10.72 -6.88
C ASP A 25 3.98 -11.12 -6.64
N GLU A 26 4.20 -12.05 -5.71
CA GLU A 26 5.54 -12.58 -5.42
C GLU A 26 5.47 -14.03 -4.95
N ARG A 27 6.44 -14.81 -5.39
CA ARG A 27 6.58 -16.22 -5.04
C ARG A 27 7.71 -16.41 -4.03
N PHE A 28 7.35 -16.56 -2.76
CA PHE A 28 8.28 -16.95 -1.71
C PHE A 28 8.45 -18.46 -1.66
N ARG A 29 9.46 -18.92 -0.89
CA ARG A 29 9.70 -20.35 -0.67
C ARG A 29 8.56 -21.05 0.08
N TRP A 30 7.83 -20.30 0.90
CA TRP A 30 6.73 -20.78 1.75
C TRP A 30 5.34 -20.60 1.12
N GLY A 31 5.24 -19.93 -0.04
CA GLY A 31 3.98 -19.67 -0.73
C GLY A 31 4.06 -18.45 -1.63
N GLY A 32 3.08 -18.31 -2.52
CA GLY A 32 2.81 -17.08 -3.26
C GLY A 32 1.92 -16.13 -2.46
N VAL A 33 2.14 -14.84 -2.64
CA VAL A 33 1.28 -13.78 -2.09
C VAL A 33 0.95 -12.78 -3.20
N GLU A 34 -0.35 -12.56 -3.38
CA GLU A 34 -0.89 -11.56 -4.28
C GLU A 34 -1.64 -10.49 -3.46
N LEU A 35 -1.35 -9.21 -3.72
CA LEU A 35 -1.95 -8.06 -3.05
C LEU A 35 -2.56 -7.11 -4.07
N HIS A 36 -3.85 -6.81 -3.91
CA HIS A 36 -4.57 -5.85 -4.75
C HIS A 36 -4.87 -4.61 -3.94
N PHE A 37 -4.38 -3.46 -4.39
CA PHE A 37 -4.66 -2.16 -3.79
C PHE A 37 -5.46 -1.29 -4.73
N ASP A 38 -6.52 -0.68 -4.22
CA ASP A 38 -7.10 0.52 -4.82
C ASP A 38 -6.61 1.72 -4.01
N VAL A 39 -6.06 2.72 -4.70
CA VAL A 39 -5.44 3.89 -4.09
C VAL A 39 -6.10 5.14 -4.61
N GLU A 40 -6.58 5.99 -3.71
CA GLU A 40 -7.15 7.29 -4.04
C GLU A 40 -6.47 8.37 -3.20
N LYS A 41 -6.02 9.47 -3.83
CA LYS A 41 -5.34 10.58 -3.14
C LYS A 41 -4.18 10.10 -2.26
N GLY A 42 -3.45 9.09 -2.73
CA GLY A 42 -2.29 8.50 -2.02
C GLY A 42 -2.64 7.61 -0.82
N HIS A 43 -3.90 7.26 -0.61
CA HIS A 43 -4.34 6.36 0.47
C HIS A 43 -4.98 5.11 -0.12
N ILE A 44 -4.70 3.96 0.49
CA ILE A 44 -5.31 2.69 0.12
C ILE A 44 -6.77 2.72 0.55
N THR A 45 -7.71 2.72 -0.39
CA THR A 45 -9.15 2.68 -0.13
C THR A 45 -9.68 1.25 -0.07
N ARG A 46 -9.01 0.31 -0.73
CA ARG A 46 -9.30 -1.11 -0.67
C ARG A 46 -8.01 -1.91 -0.76
N ALA A 47 -7.93 -2.98 0.01
CA ALA A 47 -6.87 -3.95 -0.07
C ALA A 47 -7.46 -5.38 -0.03
N GLN A 48 -6.92 -6.27 -0.86
CA GLN A 48 -7.25 -7.70 -0.86
C GLN A 48 -5.95 -8.48 -0.93
N ALA A 49 -5.89 -9.59 -0.21
CA ALA A 49 -4.73 -10.48 -0.18
C ALA A 49 -5.17 -11.88 -0.54
N PHE A 50 -4.37 -12.56 -1.36
CA PHE A 50 -4.55 -13.95 -1.74
C PHE A 50 -3.23 -14.69 -1.54
N THR A 51 -3.30 -15.91 -1.05
CA THR A 51 -2.10 -16.74 -0.86
C THR A 51 -2.42 -18.22 -1.01
N ASP A 52 -1.45 -18.99 -1.50
CA ASP A 52 -1.47 -20.45 -1.48
C ASP A 52 -0.56 -21.04 -0.39
N SER A 53 -0.09 -20.20 0.55
CA SER A 53 0.63 -20.63 1.74
C SER A 53 -0.23 -21.53 2.63
N LEU A 54 0.43 -22.45 3.36
CA LEU A 54 -0.23 -23.31 4.34
C LEU A 54 -0.78 -22.53 5.55
N ASN A 55 -0.26 -21.32 5.80
CA ASN A 55 -0.65 -20.45 6.91
C ASN A 55 -1.18 -19.10 6.37
N PRO A 56 -2.43 -19.04 5.88
CA PRO A 56 -2.94 -17.86 5.19
C PRO A 56 -3.24 -16.68 6.12
N ALA A 57 -3.67 -16.93 7.37
CA ALA A 57 -4.12 -15.90 8.29
C ALA A 57 -3.18 -14.69 8.47
N PRO A 58 -1.86 -14.87 8.76
CA PRO A 58 -0.93 -13.74 8.88
C PRO A 58 -0.68 -13.00 7.56
N LEU A 59 -0.84 -13.68 6.41
CA LEU A 59 -0.57 -13.15 5.08
C LEU A 59 -1.77 -12.41 4.49
N GLU A 60 -2.98 -12.75 4.95
CA GLU A 60 -4.22 -12.06 4.61
C GLU A 60 -4.51 -10.85 5.52
N ALA A 61 -4.01 -10.87 6.76
CA ALA A 61 -4.17 -9.76 7.72
C ALA A 61 -3.72 -8.37 7.22
N PRO A 62 -2.65 -8.22 6.40
CA PRO A 62 -2.27 -6.95 5.79
C PRO A 62 -3.42 -6.30 5.01
N ALA A 63 -4.27 -7.08 4.32
CA ALA A 63 -5.36 -6.52 3.55
C ALA A 63 -6.32 -5.70 4.41
N ALA A 64 -6.68 -6.18 5.60
CA ALA A 64 -7.54 -5.41 6.51
C ALA A 64 -6.80 -4.20 7.11
N ARG A 65 -5.53 -4.37 7.47
CA ARG A 65 -4.74 -3.36 8.19
C ARG A 65 -4.30 -2.19 7.32
N LEU A 66 -4.06 -2.43 6.04
CA LEU A 66 -3.54 -1.42 5.11
C LEU A 66 -4.63 -0.49 4.57
N VAL A 67 -5.93 -0.81 4.71
CA VAL A 67 -7.02 0.10 4.32
C VAL A 67 -6.95 1.38 5.17
N GLY A 68 -6.99 2.52 4.51
CA GLY A 68 -6.83 3.85 5.10
C GLY A 68 -5.38 4.29 5.31
N CYS A 69 -4.41 3.39 5.14
CA CYS A 69 -2.99 3.76 5.22
C CYS A 69 -2.52 4.52 3.98
N GLN A 70 -1.49 5.34 4.15
CA GLN A 70 -0.81 5.95 3.00
C GLN A 70 -0.12 4.87 2.18
N TYR A 71 -0.29 4.95 0.85
CA TYR A 71 0.40 4.09 -0.11
C TYR A 71 1.86 4.56 -0.25
N ARG A 72 2.70 4.18 0.72
CA ARG A 72 4.13 4.50 0.80
C ARG A 72 4.91 3.34 1.41
N ALA A 73 6.09 3.06 0.86
CA ALA A 73 6.93 1.93 1.27
C ALA A 73 7.12 1.83 2.79
N GLU A 74 7.48 2.94 3.44
CA GLU A 74 7.77 2.94 4.88
C GLU A 74 6.52 2.65 5.72
N VAL A 75 5.35 3.14 5.29
CA VAL A 75 4.07 2.93 5.99
C VAL A 75 3.62 1.49 5.85
N LEU A 76 3.66 0.93 4.62
CA LEU A 76 3.24 -0.45 4.39
C LEU A 76 4.16 -1.43 5.13
N GLN A 77 5.47 -1.20 5.11
CA GLN A 77 6.42 -2.02 5.87
C GLN A 77 6.12 -2.03 7.37
N GLN A 78 5.95 -0.85 7.98
CA GLN A 78 5.65 -0.73 9.41
C GLN A 78 4.35 -1.43 9.81
N GLN A 79 3.31 -1.35 8.97
CA GLN A 79 2.05 -2.04 9.25
C GLN A 79 2.19 -3.55 9.17
N CYS A 80 2.97 -4.08 8.20
CA CYS A 80 3.26 -5.50 8.11
C CYS A 80 4.13 -5.98 9.28
N GLU A 81 5.16 -5.23 9.68
CA GLU A 81 6.01 -5.57 10.82
C GLU A 81 5.23 -5.60 12.14
N ALA A 82 4.24 -4.72 12.30
CA ALA A 82 3.38 -4.72 13.49
C ALA A 82 2.56 -6.01 13.65
N LEU A 83 2.29 -6.75 12.55
CA LEU A 83 1.57 -8.03 12.60
C LEU A 83 2.39 -9.16 13.24
N VAL A 84 3.72 -9.01 13.34
CA VAL A 84 4.56 -9.98 14.04
C VAL A 84 4.14 -10.12 15.52
N GLY A 85 3.63 -9.04 16.13
CA GLY A 85 3.10 -9.08 17.49
C GLY A 85 1.82 -9.92 17.61
N ASP A 86 1.02 -9.97 16.56
CA ASP A 86 -0.23 -10.74 16.51
C ASP A 86 0.02 -12.21 16.08
N PHE A 87 1.07 -12.45 15.29
CA PHE A 87 1.44 -13.76 14.73
C PHE A 87 2.93 -14.08 14.93
N PRO A 88 3.39 -14.29 16.17
CA PRO A 88 4.81 -14.50 16.46
C PRO A 88 5.37 -15.79 15.84
N GLU A 89 4.53 -16.78 15.59
CA GLU A 89 4.93 -18.05 14.97
C GLU A 89 5.31 -17.92 13.49
N GLN A 90 4.86 -16.85 12.81
CA GLN A 90 5.15 -16.56 11.40
C GLN A 90 5.99 -15.28 11.24
N GLU A 91 6.80 -14.96 12.25
CA GLU A 91 7.67 -13.79 12.24
C GLU A 91 8.57 -13.75 10.99
N ALA A 92 9.13 -14.90 10.58
CA ALA A 92 10.06 -14.97 9.45
C ALA A 92 9.36 -14.61 8.14
N GLU A 93 8.20 -15.21 7.87
CA GLU A 93 7.40 -14.94 6.68
C GLU A 93 6.90 -13.49 6.65
N LEU A 94 6.44 -12.95 7.80
CA LEU A 94 5.99 -11.56 7.91
C LEU A 94 7.12 -10.54 7.69
N LYS A 95 8.34 -10.85 8.13
CA LYS A 95 9.52 -10.01 7.85
C LYS A 95 9.94 -10.06 6.38
N GLU A 96 9.87 -11.23 5.74
CA GLU A 96 10.12 -11.33 4.29
C GLU A 96 9.06 -10.54 3.50
N LEU A 97 7.78 -10.68 3.87
CA LEU A 97 6.66 -9.95 3.28
C LEU A 97 6.79 -8.43 3.46
N SER A 98 7.16 -7.95 4.66
CA SER A 98 7.31 -6.52 4.94
C SER A 98 8.46 -5.88 4.17
N ALA A 99 9.58 -6.59 4.01
CA ALA A 99 10.69 -6.13 3.20
C ALA A 99 10.33 -6.09 1.70
N TRP A 100 9.61 -7.11 1.22
CA TRP A 100 9.16 -7.18 -0.16
C TRP A 100 8.18 -6.07 -0.51
N ILE A 101 7.13 -5.85 0.30
CA ILE A 101 6.10 -4.85 -0.01
C ILE A 101 6.69 -3.44 -0.12
N ALA A 102 7.66 -3.07 0.72
CA ALA A 102 8.37 -1.79 0.61
C ALA A 102 9.19 -1.68 -0.69
N GLY A 103 9.81 -2.78 -1.12
CA GLY A 103 10.52 -2.84 -2.38
C GLY A 103 9.61 -2.73 -3.61
N ALA A 104 8.39 -3.26 -3.51
CA ALA A 104 7.42 -3.34 -4.59
C ALA A 104 6.67 -2.02 -4.85
N VAL A 105 6.55 -1.13 -3.86
CA VAL A 105 5.77 0.13 -3.97
C VAL A 105 6.61 1.40 -4.18
N ARG A 106 7.84 1.29 -4.70
CA ARG A 106 8.78 2.42 -4.89
C ARG A 106 8.32 3.47 -5.90
#